data_AF-A0AAD4SYW5-F1
#
_entry.id   AF-A0AAD4SYW5-F1
#
_cell.length_a   1.000
_cell.length_b   1.000
_cell.length_c   1.000
_cell.angle_alpha   90.00
_cell.angle_beta   90.00
_cell.angle_gamma   90.00
#
_symmetry.space_group_name_H-M   'P 1'
#
loop_
_entity.id
_entity.type
_entity.pdbx_description
1 polymer ?
#
loop_
_entity_poly.entity_id
_entity_poly.type
_entity_poly.pdbx_seq_one_letter_code
_entity_poly.pdbx_strand_id
1 'polypeptide(L)'
;MKASVASNLAVISFHLLIIGFSSISVYVNASRNHIVGGDRGWRFPSKSSYNIWDLHRSFAAGDTLCLYNELRQSMSSGSDKIRLKKRINYFICSLPGHCAAGMKMKVQVKKKKSH
;
A
#
# COMPACT_ATOMS: atom_id res chain seq x y z
N MET A 1 5.78 -24.59 55.08
CA MET A 1 4.95 -24.24 53.90
C MET A 1 5.43 -22.90 53.31
N LYS A 2 6.56 -22.87 52.57
CA LYS A 2 7.07 -21.63 51.92
C LYS A 2 7.58 -21.84 50.48
N ALA A 3 7.70 -23.10 50.04
CA ALA A 3 8.29 -23.45 48.75
C ALA A 3 7.33 -23.33 47.54
N SER A 4 6.01 -23.40 47.75
CA SER A 4 5.02 -23.43 46.66
C SER A 4 4.63 -22.04 46.12
N VAL A 5 4.78 -20.98 46.92
CA VAL A 5 4.44 -19.61 46.48
C VAL A 5 5.55 -19.02 45.59
N ALA A 6 6.81 -19.37 45.86
CA ALA A 6 7.97 -18.93 45.08
C ALA A 6 8.01 -19.57 43.68
N SER A 7 7.60 -20.84 43.54
CA SER A 7 7.51 -21.53 42.25
C SER A 7 6.44 -20.91 41.35
N ASN A 8 5.30 -20.52 41.92
CA ASN A 8 4.20 -19.91 41.17
C ASN A 8 4.54 -18.48 40.72
N LEU A 9 5.26 -17.71 41.55
CA LEU A 9 5.77 -16.39 41.16
C LEU A 9 6.77 -16.47 40.00
N ALA A 10 7.67 -17.45 40.02
CA ALA A 10 8.66 -17.65 38.96
C ALA A 10 8.01 -18.03 37.62
N VAL A 11 6.98 -18.88 37.63
CA VAL A 11 6.23 -19.29 36.43
C VAL A 11 5.42 -18.13 35.86
N ILE A 12 4.74 -17.35 36.70
CA ILE A 12 3.99 -16.16 36.28
C ILE A 12 4.93 -15.10 35.66
N SER A 13 6.10 -14.89 36.26
CA SER A 13 7.13 -13.99 35.72
C SER A 13 7.64 -14.43 34.35
N PHE A 14 7.79 -15.74 34.12
CA PHE A 14 8.27 -16.28 32.85
C PHE A 14 7.22 -16.14 31.74
N HIS A 15 5.94 -16.33 32.07
CA HIS A 15 4.84 -16.12 31.11
C HIS A 15 4.65 -14.64 30.73
N LEU A 16 4.82 -13.71 31.67
CA LEU A 16 4.73 -12.28 31.38
C LEU A 16 5.86 -11.79 30.46
N LEU A 17 7.06 -12.37 30.56
CA LEU A 17 8.18 -12.08 29.64
C LEU A 17 7.92 -12.60 28.21
N ILE A 18 7.30 -13.78 28.07
CA ILE A 18 6.95 -14.35 26.76
C ILE A 18 5.86 -13.53 26.05
N ILE A 19 4.84 -13.04 26.80
CA ILE A 19 3.80 -12.17 26.27
C ILE A 19 4.38 -10.79 25.88
N GLY A 20 5.35 -10.29 26.64
CA GLY A 20 6.11 -9.09 26.29
C GLY A 20 6.93 -9.22 25.00
N PHE A 21 7.46 -10.42 24.72
CA PHE A 21 8.25 -10.71 23.52
C PHE A 21 7.40 -11.03 22.28
N SER A 22 6.24 -11.69 22.45
CA SER A 22 5.30 -11.96 21.36
C SER A 22 4.61 -10.71 20.81
N SER A 23 4.66 -9.61 21.59
CA SER A 23 4.15 -8.29 21.19
C SER A 23 5.05 -7.59 20.16
N ILE A 24 6.28 -8.07 19.93
CA ILE A 24 7.16 -7.56 18.86
C ILE A 24 6.65 -8.10 17.53
N SER A 25 5.57 -7.50 17.04
CA SER A 25 5.09 -7.68 15.68
C SER A 25 6.15 -7.14 14.72
N VAL A 26 6.97 -8.01 14.13
CA VAL A 26 7.84 -7.64 13.01
C VAL A 26 6.93 -7.18 11.87
N TYR A 27 6.86 -5.87 11.66
CA TYR A 27 6.07 -5.27 10.59
C TYR A 27 6.80 -5.47 9.26
N VAL A 28 6.68 -6.67 8.67
CA VAL A 28 7.12 -6.93 7.29
C VAL A 28 6.29 -6.06 6.35
N ASN A 29 6.83 -4.91 5.98
CA ASN A 29 6.26 -4.07 4.95
C ASN A 29 6.50 -4.71 3.57
N ALA A 30 5.67 -5.69 3.20
CA ALA A 30 5.61 -6.24 1.86
C ALA A 30 5.22 -5.16 0.83
N SER A 31 5.64 -5.35 -0.43
CA SER A 31 5.17 -4.54 -1.55
C SER A 31 3.65 -4.68 -1.69
N ARG A 32 2.93 -3.56 -1.79
CA ARG A 32 1.46 -3.53 -1.90
C ARG A 32 1.02 -3.28 -3.33
N ASN A 33 -0.12 -3.88 -3.70
CA ASN A 33 -0.80 -3.62 -4.96
C ASN A 33 -1.88 -2.55 -4.76
N HIS A 34 -1.86 -1.50 -5.60
CA HIS A 34 -2.82 -0.40 -5.58
C HIS A 34 -3.51 -0.30 -6.92
N ILE A 35 -4.81 -0.49 -6.89
CA ILE A 35 -5.68 -0.36 -8.04
C ILE A 35 -5.94 1.11 -8.33
N VAL A 36 -5.49 1.62 -9.47
CA VAL A 36 -5.66 3.04 -9.84
C VAL A 36 -7.13 3.34 -10.11
N GLY A 37 -7.68 4.37 -9.44
CA GLY A 37 -9.09 4.77 -9.58
C GLY A 37 -10.09 3.94 -8.78
N GLY A 38 -9.64 2.92 -8.02
CA GLY A 38 -10.54 2.03 -7.28
C GLY A 38 -11.44 1.25 -8.24
N ASP A 39 -12.68 1.01 -7.86
CA ASP A 39 -13.64 0.22 -8.67
C ASP A 39 -13.91 0.81 -10.07
N ARG A 40 -13.62 2.11 -10.26
CA ARG A 40 -13.77 2.80 -11.54
C ARG A 40 -12.61 2.55 -12.51
N GLY A 41 -11.44 2.18 -11.99
CA GLY A 41 -10.25 1.94 -12.79
C GLY A 41 -9.62 3.20 -13.43
N TRP A 42 -8.77 2.94 -14.42
CA TRP A 42 -8.09 3.94 -15.24
C TRP A 42 -8.91 4.23 -16.50
N ARG A 43 -9.74 5.28 -16.44
CA ARG A 43 -10.65 5.72 -17.50
C ARG A 43 -10.71 7.25 -17.54
N PHE A 44 -11.51 7.77 -18.47
CA PHE A 44 -11.77 9.20 -18.53
C PHE A 44 -12.35 9.70 -17.19
N PRO A 45 -11.65 10.58 -16.48
CA PRO A 45 -12.04 10.96 -15.13
C PRO A 45 -13.11 12.07 -15.17
N SER A 46 -14.02 12.07 -14.19
CA SER A 46 -14.58 13.33 -13.74
C SER A 46 -13.43 14.15 -13.12
N LYS A 47 -13.38 15.47 -13.38
CA LYS A 47 -12.30 16.35 -12.90
C LYS A 47 -11.91 15.97 -11.46
N SER A 48 -10.60 15.78 -11.21
CA SER A 48 -9.97 15.40 -9.92
C SER A 48 -10.06 13.93 -9.43
N SER A 49 -10.68 13.00 -10.17
CA SER A 49 -10.85 11.60 -9.71
C SER A 49 -9.55 10.92 -9.23
N TYR A 50 -8.41 11.11 -9.92
CA TYR A 50 -7.15 10.46 -9.54
C TYR A 50 -6.44 11.11 -8.35
N ASN A 51 -6.56 12.43 -8.22
CA ASN A 51 -6.01 13.19 -7.08
C ASN A 51 -6.82 12.98 -5.79
N ILE A 52 -8.06 12.49 -5.90
CA ILE A 52 -8.85 12.07 -4.74
C ILE A 52 -8.52 10.61 -4.40
N TRP A 53 -8.33 9.78 -5.42
CA TRP A 53 -7.98 8.37 -5.25
C TRP A 53 -6.62 8.17 -4.54
N ASP A 54 -5.64 9.04 -4.81
CA ASP A 54 -4.30 8.96 -4.22
C ASP A 54 -4.20 9.62 -2.83
N LEU A 55 -5.07 10.58 -2.50
CA LEU A 55 -5.02 11.40 -1.28
C LEU A 55 -4.95 10.58 0.01
N HIS A 56 -5.68 9.47 0.05
CA HIS A 56 -5.78 8.60 1.22
C HIS A 56 -4.81 7.41 1.18
N ARG A 57 -3.84 7.42 0.25
CA ARG A 57 -2.90 6.31 0.08
C ARG A 57 -1.49 6.70 0.51
N SER A 58 -0.82 5.74 1.14
CA SER A 58 0.61 5.84 1.45
C SER A 58 1.37 4.85 0.58
N PHE A 59 2.07 5.37 -0.43
CA PHE A 59 2.86 4.58 -1.35
C PHE A 59 4.29 4.39 -0.85
N ALA A 60 4.78 3.17 -0.92
CA ALA A 60 6.18 2.82 -0.67
C ALA A 60 6.91 2.47 -1.97
N ALA A 61 8.24 2.61 -1.97
CA ALA A 61 9.04 2.18 -3.10
C ALA A 61 8.93 0.67 -3.26
N GLY A 62 8.68 0.21 -4.49
CA GLY A 62 8.44 -1.19 -4.79
C GLY A 62 6.98 -1.62 -4.74
N ASP A 63 6.06 -0.79 -4.24
CA ASP A 63 4.61 -1.00 -4.44
C ASP A 63 4.27 -1.07 -5.94
N THR A 64 3.18 -1.74 -6.27
CA THR A 64 2.72 -1.90 -7.66
C THR A 64 1.40 -1.16 -7.86
N LEU A 65 1.31 -0.31 -8.87
CA LEU A 65 0.05 0.21 -9.38
C LEU A 65 -0.53 -0.73 -10.42
N CYS A 66 -1.79 -1.09 -10.29
CA CYS A 66 -2.52 -1.88 -11.26
C CYS A 66 -3.51 -0.98 -12.00
N LEU A 67 -3.38 -0.90 -13.32
CA LEU A 67 -4.29 -0.16 -14.19
C LEU A 67 -5.26 -1.15 -14.86
N TYR A 68 -6.55 -0.89 -14.72
CA TYR A 68 -7.62 -1.69 -15.32
C TYR A 68 -8.77 -0.80 -15.79
N ASN A 69 -9.64 -1.33 -16.65
CA ASN A 69 -10.94 -0.71 -16.96
C ASN A 69 -12.04 -1.18 -15.99
N GLU A 70 -13.26 -0.64 -16.11
CA GLU A 70 -14.39 -1.00 -15.22
C GLU A 70 -14.76 -2.49 -15.25
N LEU A 71 -14.42 -3.19 -16.34
CA LEU A 71 -14.60 -4.64 -16.47
C LEU A 71 -13.44 -5.45 -15.86
N ARG A 72 -12.53 -4.78 -15.13
CA ARG A 72 -11.25 -5.33 -14.62
C ARG A 72 -10.38 -5.97 -15.69
N GLN A 73 -10.59 -5.59 -16.94
CA GLN A 73 -9.74 -5.97 -18.05
C GLN A 73 -8.55 -5.02 -18.09
N SER A 74 -7.42 -5.59 -18.49
CA SER A 74 -6.23 -4.80 -18.70
C SER A 74 -6.43 -3.77 -19.79
N MET A 75 -5.79 -2.64 -19.65
CA MET A 75 -5.57 -1.77 -20.79
C MET A 75 -4.38 -2.29 -21.59
N SER A 76 -4.54 -2.40 -22.91
CA SER A 76 -3.53 -2.71 -23.95
C SER A 76 -2.57 -3.91 -23.78
N SER A 77 -2.42 -4.59 -22.62
CA SER A 77 -1.32 -5.57 -22.39
C SER A 77 -1.65 -6.82 -21.56
N GLY A 78 -2.84 -6.98 -20.99
CA GLY A 78 -3.21 -8.14 -20.16
C GLY A 78 -3.12 -7.94 -18.63
N SER A 79 -2.36 -6.95 -18.14
CA SER A 79 -2.42 -6.41 -16.75
C SER A 79 -1.33 -5.34 -16.59
N ASP A 80 -1.65 -4.06 -16.80
CA ASP A 80 -0.66 -2.98 -16.64
C ASP A 80 -0.29 -2.78 -15.17
N LYS A 81 0.71 -3.54 -14.71
CA LYS A 81 1.30 -3.49 -13.37
C LYS A 81 2.56 -2.64 -13.39
N ILE A 82 2.53 -1.46 -12.77
CA ILE A 82 3.66 -0.53 -12.74
C ILE A 82 4.26 -0.48 -11.34
N ARG A 83 5.53 -0.87 -11.20
CA ARG A 83 6.27 -0.74 -9.95
C ARG A 83 6.67 0.70 -9.68
N LEU A 84 6.34 1.20 -8.49
CA LEU A 84 6.64 2.56 -8.05
C LEU A 84 8.11 2.72 -7.71
N LYS A 85 8.75 3.71 -8.35
CA LYS A 85 10.10 4.16 -8.01
C LYS A 85 10.07 5.12 -6.82
N LYS A 86 11.20 5.29 -6.16
CA LYS A 86 11.36 6.30 -5.10
C LYS A 86 11.01 7.70 -5.64
N ARG A 87 10.54 8.60 -4.75
CA ARG A 87 10.14 9.98 -5.07
C ARG A 87 8.83 10.07 -5.87
N ILE A 88 8.82 10.80 -6.99
CA ILE A 88 7.60 11.15 -7.71
C ILE A 88 7.52 10.34 -9.00
N ASN A 89 6.38 9.72 -9.25
CA ASN A 89 6.07 8.99 -10.47
C ASN A 89 4.90 9.70 -11.17
N TYR A 90 5.01 9.91 -12.48
CA TYR A 90 3.97 10.57 -13.29
C TYR A 90 3.39 9.58 -14.29
N PHE A 91 2.07 9.59 -14.41
CA PHE A 91 1.33 8.70 -15.30
C PHE A 91 0.38 9.52 -16.16
N ILE A 92 0.29 9.19 -17.44
CA ILE A 92 -0.59 9.84 -18.41
C ILE A 92 -1.20 8.79 -19.33
N CYS A 93 -2.35 9.12 -19.90
CA CYS A 93 -2.86 8.44 -21.08
C CYS A 93 -2.33 9.16 -22.33
N SER A 94 -1.68 8.41 -23.23
CA SER A 94 -1.08 8.93 -24.47
C SER A 94 -2.07 9.08 -25.63
N LEU A 95 -3.33 8.64 -25.47
CA LEU A 95 -4.36 8.86 -26.48
C LEU A 95 -4.60 10.36 -26.67
N PRO A 96 -4.72 10.84 -27.93
CA PRO A 96 -4.97 12.25 -28.22
C PRO A 96 -6.14 12.81 -27.40
N GLY A 97 -5.94 13.97 -26.77
CA GLY A 97 -6.95 14.64 -25.95
C GLY A 97 -7.13 14.10 -24.52
N HIS A 98 -6.78 12.86 -24.21
CA HIS A 98 -7.08 12.23 -22.90
C HIS A 98 -6.28 12.84 -21.74
N CYS A 99 -4.99 13.12 -21.95
CA CYS A 99 -4.17 13.78 -20.93
C CYS A 99 -4.66 15.20 -20.61
N ALA A 100 -5.05 15.97 -21.64
CA ALA A 100 -5.60 17.32 -21.50
C ALA A 100 -6.95 17.29 -20.77
N ALA A 101 -7.77 16.27 -21.02
CA ALA A 101 -9.03 16.04 -20.32
C ALA A 101 -8.89 15.52 -18.88
N GLY A 102 -7.67 15.26 -18.40
CA GLY A 102 -7.40 14.95 -17.00
C GLY A 102 -7.01 13.50 -16.71
N MET A 103 -6.83 12.66 -17.73
CA MET A 103 -6.34 11.28 -17.57
C MET A 103 -4.82 11.26 -17.32
N LYS A 104 -4.44 11.84 -16.17
CA LYS A 104 -3.07 12.00 -15.68
C LYS A 104 -3.04 11.94 -14.15
N MET A 105 -1.91 11.51 -13.60
CA MET A 105 -1.74 11.34 -12.16
C MET A 105 -0.30 11.54 -11.72
N LYS A 106 -0.11 12.07 -10.52
CA LYS A 106 1.18 12.23 -9.85
C LYS A 106 1.16 11.41 -8.57
N VAL A 107 1.98 10.37 -8.49
CA VAL A 107 2.11 9.54 -7.29
C VAL A 107 3.39 9.90 -6.55
N GLN A 108 3.25 10.37 -5.32
CA GLN A 108 4.37 10.65 -4.43
C GLN A 108 4.61 9.48 -3.47
N VAL A 109 5.73 8.79 -3.69
CA VAL A 109 6.19 7.72 -2.80
C VAL A 109 6.83 8.35 -1.57
N LYS A 110 6.21 8.11 -0.40
CA LYS A 110 6.78 8.52 0.88
C LYS A 110 7.99 7.63 1.17
N LYS A 111 9.03 8.19 1.80
CA LYS A 111 10.15 7.38 2.29
C LYS A 111 9.58 6.35 3.26
N LYS A 112 9.91 5.07 3.04
CA LYS A 112 9.68 4.02 4.04
C LYS A 112 10.44 4.48 5.28
N LYS A 113 9.75 4.68 6.42
CA LYS A 113 10.46 4.90 7.69
C LYS A 113 11.20 3.59 7.98
N SER A 114 12.52 3.61 7.82
CA SER A 114 13.39 2.59 8.38
C SER A 114 13.40 2.87 9.87
N HIS A 115 12.81 1.97 10.66
CA HIS A 115 13.17 1.85 12.07
C HIS A 115 14.54 1.19 12.16
#